data_AF-A0A952VMG8-F1
#
_entry.id   AF-A0A952VMG8-F1
#
_cell.length_a   1.000
_cell.length_b   1.000
_cell.length_c   1.000
_cell.angle_alpha   90.00
_cell.angle_beta   90.00
_cell.angle_gamma   90.00
#
_symmetry.space_group_name_H-M   'P 1'
#
loop_
_entity.id
_entity.type
_entity.pdbx_description
1 polymer ?
#
loop_
_entity_poly.entity_id
_entity_poly.type
_entity_poly.pdbx_seq_one_letter_code
_entity_poly.pdbx_strand_id
1 'polypeptide(L)'
;MLGDGAGMAGLPGVGQGALAQVADAMLAAAIAGFERAATDEGLIHTFYLLTQVTQAARDEDRFNERLAELGVTGGAWESGFSQGDGASIANTIYDLVGNFTYAIDDHLASTRSRSDLSEIAQRAAAQSLTVLGQEYANTLFGTGPDAVQDALRRLSTQSGFARLTQDFFGRVASGFLIYHLSKELSNHVGPGRRFADVSEHNAFLSAMEAHCRTASSVLKEFSGTWYSKHNFQGGITPRKSAGFVRHALEKVGDALTHLGGSDAS
;
A
#
# COMPACT_ATOMS: atom_id res chain seq x y z
N MET A 1 -6.26 -58.25 -37.83
CA MET A 1 -6.17 -58.45 -36.36
C MET A 1 -5.12 -57.50 -35.83
N LEU A 2 -5.54 -56.67 -34.88
CA LEU A 2 -4.76 -55.92 -33.88
C LEU A 2 -3.78 -54.83 -34.38
N GLY A 3 -4.00 -53.63 -33.84
CA GLY A 3 -3.14 -52.46 -33.96
C GLY A 3 -3.85 -51.20 -33.46
N ASP A 4 -4.25 -51.23 -32.18
CA ASP A 4 -4.96 -50.16 -31.45
C ASP A 4 -4.31 -48.78 -31.62
N GLY A 5 -5.05 -47.87 -32.24
CA GLY A 5 -4.81 -46.44 -32.14
C GLY A 5 -5.41 -45.93 -30.83
N ALA A 6 -4.59 -45.84 -29.79
CA ALA A 6 -4.94 -45.15 -28.55
C ALA A 6 -5.04 -43.64 -28.85
N GLY A 7 -6.25 -43.20 -29.21
CA GLY A 7 -6.63 -41.80 -29.18
C GLY A 7 -6.49 -41.28 -27.75
N MET A 8 -5.56 -40.35 -27.57
CA MET A 8 -5.50 -39.48 -26.40
C MET A 8 -6.83 -38.72 -26.30
N ALA A 9 -7.77 -39.28 -25.54
CA ALA A 9 -8.97 -38.60 -25.12
C ALA A 9 -8.54 -37.39 -24.29
N GLY A 10 -8.80 -36.19 -24.82
CA GLY A 10 -8.60 -34.94 -24.11
C GLY A 10 -9.31 -35.00 -22.76
N LEU A 11 -8.56 -34.71 -21.71
CA LEU A 11 -9.13 -34.45 -20.39
C LEU A 11 -10.10 -33.27 -20.53
N PRO A 12 -11.36 -33.39 -20.09
CA PRO A 12 -12.30 -32.30 -20.14
C PRO A 12 -11.78 -31.17 -19.26
N GLY A 13 -11.47 -30.05 -19.90
CA GLY A 13 -11.08 -28.82 -19.23
C GLY A 13 -12.13 -28.45 -18.19
N VAL A 14 -11.71 -28.42 -16.92
CA VAL A 14 -12.38 -27.60 -15.91
C VAL A 14 -12.32 -26.18 -16.46
N GLY A 15 -13.44 -25.74 -17.04
CA GLY A 15 -13.47 -24.67 -18.02
C GLY A 15 -12.94 -23.36 -17.47
N GLN A 16 -12.15 -22.66 -18.28
CA GLN A 16 -11.69 -21.29 -18.02
C GLN A 16 -12.82 -20.35 -17.54
N GLY A 17 -14.06 -20.58 -17.98
CA GLY A 17 -15.24 -19.82 -17.51
C GLY A 17 -15.64 -20.06 -16.06
N ALA A 18 -15.46 -21.27 -15.52
CA ALA A 18 -15.68 -21.54 -14.09
C ALA A 18 -14.58 -20.90 -13.22
N LEU A 19 -13.35 -20.86 -13.75
CA LEU A 19 -12.21 -20.20 -13.11
C LEU A 19 -12.42 -18.67 -13.02
N ALA A 20 -12.91 -18.06 -14.11
CA ALA A 20 -13.24 -16.63 -14.16
C ALA A 20 -14.38 -16.26 -13.20
N GLN A 21 -15.47 -17.02 -13.17
CA GLN A 21 -16.60 -16.75 -12.26
C GLN A 21 -16.21 -16.84 -10.77
N VAL A 22 -15.34 -17.79 -10.42
CA VAL A 22 -14.82 -17.90 -9.05
C VAL A 22 -13.88 -16.73 -8.74
N ALA A 23 -13.04 -16.31 -9.70
CA ALA A 23 -12.20 -15.12 -9.54
C ALA A 23 -13.02 -13.84 -9.33
N ASP A 24 -14.11 -13.67 -10.09
CA ASP A 24 -15.02 -12.53 -9.96
C ASP A 24 -15.78 -12.54 -8.64
N ALA A 25 -16.29 -13.69 -8.20
CA ALA A 25 -16.97 -13.82 -6.92
C ALA A 25 -16.02 -13.55 -5.74
N MET A 26 -14.78 -14.02 -5.83
CA MET A 26 -13.74 -13.75 -4.83
C MET A 26 -13.33 -12.28 -4.83
N LEU A 27 -13.20 -11.66 -6.00
CA LEU A 27 -12.92 -10.23 -6.14
C LEU A 27 -14.06 -9.40 -5.55
N ALA A 28 -15.32 -9.74 -5.84
CA ALA A 28 -16.49 -9.07 -5.28
C ALA A 28 -16.56 -9.21 -3.75
N ALA A 29 -16.30 -10.41 -3.22
CA ALA A 29 -16.26 -10.65 -1.77
C ALA A 29 -15.13 -9.87 -1.09
N ALA A 30 -13.97 -9.76 -1.74
CA ALA A 30 -12.86 -8.96 -1.25
C ALA A 30 -13.14 -7.45 -1.36
N ILE A 31 -13.77 -6.96 -2.43
CA ILE A 31 -14.20 -5.57 -2.54
C ILE A 31 -15.25 -5.22 -1.46
N ALA A 32 -16.18 -6.13 -1.16
CA ALA A 32 -17.10 -5.93 -0.02
C ALA A 32 -16.35 -5.82 1.33
N GLY A 33 -15.16 -6.39 1.43
CA GLY A 33 -14.24 -6.20 2.54
C GLY A 33 -13.69 -4.77 2.67
N PHE A 34 -13.66 -3.98 1.59
CA PHE A 34 -13.17 -2.60 1.61
C PHE A 34 -14.06 -1.67 2.43
N GLU A 35 -15.37 -1.92 2.53
CA GLU A 35 -16.24 -1.10 3.40
C GLU A 35 -15.84 -1.21 4.87
N ARG A 36 -15.45 -2.41 5.32
CA ARG A 36 -14.91 -2.64 6.66
C ARG A 36 -13.52 -2.03 6.79
N ALA A 37 -12.69 -2.18 5.75
CA ALA A 37 -11.35 -1.60 5.72
C ALA A 37 -11.36 -0.06 5.82
N ALA A 38 -12.37 0.59 5.26
CA ALA A 38 -12.55 2.05 5.30
C ALA A 38 -12.79 2.61 6.71
N THR A 39 -13.05 1.74 7.69
CA THR A 39 -13.22 2.11 9.11
C THR A 39 -12.08 1.62 10.00
N ASP A 40 -11.05 0.99 9.44
CA ASP A 40 -9.91 0.49 10.21
C ASP A 40 -9.01 1.63 10.68
N GLU A 41 -8.83 1.70 11.99
CA GLU A 41 -8.03 2.73 12.65
C GLU A 41 -6.58 2.72 12.16
N GLY A 42 -5.99 1.54 11.93
CA GLY A 42 -4.61 1.42 11.49
C GLY A 42 -4.39 1.92 10.07
N LEU A 43 -5.29 1.61 9.15
CA LEU A 43 -5.27 2.15 7.80
C LEU A 43 -5.44 3.68 7.80
N ILE A 44 -6.40 4.19 8.58
CA ILE A 44 -6.68 5.62 8.69
C ILE A 44 -5.48 6.37 9.27
N HIS A 45 -4.92 5.85 10.36
CA HIS A 45 -3.75 6.46 11.02
C HIS A 45 -2.51 6.41 10.12
N THR A 46 -2.25 5.29 9.46
CA THR A 46 -1.12 5.16 8.53
C THR A 46 -1.21 6.18 7.40
N PHE A 47 -2.39 6.32 6.77
CA PHE A 47 -2.59 7.33 5.73
C PHE A 47 -2.48 8.75 6.28
N TYR A 48 -3.04 9.01 7.47
CA TYR A 48 -2.88 10.29 8.15
C TYR A 48 -1.40 10.62 8.37
N LEU A 49 -0.61 9.71 8.93
CA LEU A 49 0.81 9.94 9.19
C LEU A 49 1.60 10.16 7.89
N LEU A 50 1.28 9.46 6.80
CA LEU A 50 1.86 9.74 5.46
C LEU A 50 1.63 11.19 5.04
N THR A 51 0.43 11.73 5.26
CA THR A 51 0.14 13.13 4.95
C THR A 51 0.94 14.09 5.83
N GLN A 52 1.14 13.74 7.10
CA GLN A 52 1.85 14.61 8.04
C GLN A 52 3.36 14.62 7.79
N VAL A 53 3.97 13.46 7.54
CA VAL A 53 5.40 13.33 7.23
C VAL A 53 5.77 14.07 5.94
N THR A 54 4.94 13.95 4.89
CA THR A 54 5.17 14.70 3.65
C THR A 54 4.99 16.21 3.86
N GLN A 55 4.03 16.62 4.68
CA GLN A 55 3.83 18.03 5.02
C GLN A 55 4.96 18.61 5.88
N ALA A 56 5.52 17.83 6.81
CA ALA A 56 6.63 18.23 7.67
C ALA A 56 7.86 18.67 6.87
N ALA A 57 8.11 18.03 5.72
CA ALA A 57 9.22 18.37 4.83
C ALA A 57 9.12 19.75 4.17
N ARG A 58 8.00 20.47 4.35
CA ARG A 58 7.84 21.86 3.89
C ARG A 58 8.38 22.90 4.87
N ASP A 59 8.65 22.49 6.12
CA ASP A 59 9.25 23.35 7.14
C ASP A 59 10.76 23.10 7.12
N GLU A 60 11.49 23.94 6.38
CA GLU A 60 12.92 23.73 6.07
C GLU A 60 13.76 23.68 7.35
N ASP A 61 13.50 24.59 8.28
CA ASP A 61 14.29 24.74 9.51
C ASP A 61 13.89 23.76 10.62
N ARG A 62 12.63 23.30 10.62
CA ARG A 62 12.07 22.48 11.72
C ARG A 62 11.73 21.05 11.31
N PHE A 63 12.19 20.56 10.17
CA PHE A 63 11.79 19.24 9.66
C PHE A 63 11.95 18.11 10.67
N ASN A 64 13.10 17.99 11.33
CA ASN A 64 13.31 16.98 12.38
C ASN A 64 12.39 17.20 13.59
N GLU A 65 12.22 18.43 14.06
CA GLU A 65 11.29 18.73 15.16
C GLU A 65 9.85 18.33 14.81
N ARG A 66 9.42 18.62 13.57
CA ARG A 66 8.09 18.28 13.07
C ARG A 66 7.89 16.77 12.95
N LEU A 67 8.92 16.00 12.58
CA LEU A 67 8.88 14.54 12.65
C LEU A 67 8.78 14.04 14.10
N ALA A 68 9.51 14.65 15.02
CA ALA A 68 9.47 14.30 16.43
C ALA A 68 8.10 14.55 17.07
N GLU A 69 7.46 15.68 16.75
CA GLU A 69 6.09 16.02 17.17
C GLU A 69 5.05 15.00 16.67
N LEU A 70 5.35 14.29 15.58
CA LEU A 70 4.52 13.20 15.03
C LEU A 70 4.84 11.83 15.64
N GLY A 71 5.78 11.73 16.58
CA GLY A 71 6.26 10.47 17.14
C GLY A 71 7.21 9.70 16.23
N VAL A 72 7.63 10.28 15.10
CA VAL A 72 8.63 9.72 14.20
C VAL A 72 10.00 10.06 14.76
N THR A 73 10.40 9.44 15.87
CA THR A 73 11.69 9.70 16.56
C THR A 73 12.62 8.49 16.59
N GLY A 74 12.13 7.33 16.16
CA GLY A 74 12.80 6.05 16.36
C GLY A 74 12.55 5.43 17.72
N GLY A 75 13.03 4.20 17.90
CA GLY A 75 12.84 3.45 19.14
C GLY A 75 13.69 4.00 20.28
N ALA A 76 13.20 3.89 21.53
CA ALA A 76 13.90 4.33 22.74
C ALA A 76 15.32 3.74 22.93
N TRP A 77 15.67 2.69 22.19
CA TRP A 77 16.98 2.04 22.22
C TRP A 77 18.02 2.75 21.33
N GLU A 78 17.62 3.49 20.28
CA GLU A 78 18.53 4.29 19.44
C GLU A 78 18.91 5.62 20.08
N SER A 79 18.00 6.21 20.89
CA SER A 79 18.28 7.41 21.69
C SER A 79 19.37 7.20 22.76
N GLY A 80 19.74 5.95 23.06
CA GLY A 80 20.83 5.63 24.00
C GLY A 80 22.24 5.65 23.39
N PHE A 81 22.37 5.51 22.06
CA PHE A 81 23.66 5.42 21.36
C PHE A 81 24.01 6.67 20.54
N SER A 82 23.03 7.51 20.22
CA SER A 82 23.24 8.78 19.54
C SER A 82 23.46 9.93 20.53
N GLN A 83 24.62 9.94 21.18
CA GLN A 83 25.08 11.03 22.05
C GLN A 83 26.11 11.92 21.32
N GLY A 84 25.82 12.24 20.05
CA GLY A 84 26.57 13.20 19.24
C GLY A 84 25.66 14.34 18.80
N ASP A 85 26.22 15.55 18.67
CA ASP A 85 25.56 16.85 18.46
C ASP A 85 24.77 17.01 17.11
N GLY A 86 24.18 15.95 16.55
CA GLY A 86 23.52 16.00 15.25
C GLY A 86 22.73 14.74 14.87
N ALA A 87 22.04 14.11 15.82
CA ALA A 87 21.19 12.94 15.54
C ALA A 87 19.91 13.36 14.77
N SER A 88 19.99 13.40 13.45
CA SER A 88 18.81 13.64 12.60
C SER A 88 17.96 12.36 12.52
N ILE A 89 16.65 12.53 12.66
CA ILE A 89 15.63 11.47 12.66
C ILE A 89 15.56 10.74 11.31
N ALA A 90 15.98 11.42 10.25
CA ALA A 90 15.82 10.97 8.88
C ALA A 90 17.15 11.12 8.10
N ASN A 91 18.24 10.54 8.61
CA ASN A 91 19.55 10.61 7.94
C ASN A 91 19.54 9.94 6.57
N THR A 92 18.81 8.84 6.46
CA THR A 92 18.50 8.14 5.22
C THR A 92 17.01 7.90 5.10
N ILE A 93 16.54 7.54 3.90
CA ILE A 93 15.13 7.16 3.71
C ILE A 93 14.77 5.91 4.54
N TYR A 94 15.74 5.04 4.83
CA TYR A 94 15.51 3.84 5.62
C TYR A 94 15.31 4.17 7.09
N ASP A 95 16.05 5.15 7.62
CA ASP A 95 15.86 5.64 9.00
C ASP A 95 14.46 6.27 9.14
N LEU A 96 14.07 7.10 8.16
CA LEU A 96 12.72 7.66 8.12
C LEU A 96 11.65 6.56 8.10
N VAL A 97 11.80 5.56 7.22
CA VAL A 97 10.83 4.47 7.09
C VAL A 97 10.75 3.65 8.37
N GLY A 98 11.89 3.32 9.00
CA GLY A 98 11.93 2.65 10.29
C GLY A 98 11.18 3.46 11.36
N ASN A 99 11.52 4.74 11.51
CA ASN A 99 10.91 5.64 12.50
C ASN A 99 9.43 5.86 12.24
N PHE A 100 9.02 5.92 10.97
CA PHE A 100 7.62 6.00 10.55
C PHE A 100 6.85 4.74 10.94
N THR A 101 7.42 3.55 10.72
CA THR A 101 6.78 2.30 11.13
C THR A 101 6.67 2.19 12.65
N TYR A 102 7.69 2.60 13.40
CA TYR A 102 7.64 2.65 14.87
C TYR A 102 6.52 3.57 15.39
N ALA A 103 6.35 4.76 14.79
CA ALA A 103 5.28 5.68 15.17
C ALA A 103 3.88 5.06 14.97
N ILE A 104 3.69 4.30 13.87
CA ILE A 104 2.45 3.55 13.64
C ILE A 104 2.28 2.46 14.69
N ASP A 105 3.32 1.68 14.95
CA ASP A 105 3.28 0.58 15.94
C ASP A 105 2.92 1.06 17.35
N ASP A 106 3.46 2.22 17.75
CA ASP A 106 3.17 2.86 19.03
C ASP A 106 1.71 3.36 19.11
N HIS A 107 1.21 4.00 18.04
CA HIS A 107 -0.20 4.38 17.95
C HIS A 107 -1.13 3.16 18.02
N LEU A 108 -0.81 2.07 17.30
CA LEU A 108 -1.61 0.85 17.30
C LEU A 108 -1.58 0.13 18.65
N ALA A 109 -0.44 0.15 19.34
CA ALA A 109 -0.31 -0.41 20.68
C ALA A 109 -1.12 0.40 21.71
N SER A 110 -1.01 1.72 21.68
CA SER A 110 -1.70 2.61 22.62
C SER A 110 -3.22 2.63 22.43
N THR A 111 -3.70 2.53 21.19
CA THR A 111 -5.13 2.47 20.87
C THR A 111 -5.72 1.06 20.92
N ARG A 112 -4.87 0.02 21.06
CA ARG A 112 -5.25 -1.41 20.98
C ARG A 112 -5.97 -1.77 19.68
N SER A 113 -5.52 -1.19 18.57
CA SER A 113 -6.18 -1.28 17.26
C SER A 113 -5.40 -2.10 16.23
N ARG A 114 -4.49 -2.98 16.67
CA ARG A 114 -3.74 -3.88 15.77
C ARG A 114 -4.70 -4.81 15.02
N SER A 115 -4.57 -4.85 13.70
CA SER A 115 -5.35 -5.70 12.81
C SER A 115 -4.49 -6.17 11.63
N ASP A 116 -4.90 -7.24 10.94
CA ASP A 116 -4.20 -7.67 9.73
C ASP A 116 -4.18 -6.55 8.66
N LEU A 117 -5.19 -5.70 8.66
CA LEU A 117 -5.26 -4.55 7.76
C LEU A 117 -4.30 -3.42 8.18
N SER A 118 -4.11 -3.20 9.48
CA SER A 118 -3.10 -2.24 9.95
C SER A 118 -1.70 -2.66 9.53
N GLU A 119 -1.41 -3.96 9.57
CA GLU A 119 -0.14 -4.54 9.09
C GLU A 119 0.03 -4.38 7.57
N ILE A 120 -1.03 -4.63 6.79
CA ILE A 120 -1.04 -4.39 5.34
C ILE A 120 -0.79 -2.91 5.04
N ALA A 121 -1.46 -2.00 5.74
CA ALA A 121 -1.33 -0.57 5.56
C ALA A 121 0.09 -0.09 5.90
N GLN A 122 0.63 -0.49 7.04
CA GLN A 122 1.99 -0.11 7.47
C GLN A 122 3.03 -0.60 6.45
N ARG A 123 2.93 -1.86 5.99
CA ARG A 123 3.80 -2.42 4.95
C ARG A 123 3.69 -1.67 3.63
N ALA A 124 2.46 -1.38 3.19
CA ALA A 124 2.20 -0.62 1.96
C ALA A 124 2.86 0.76 2.03
N ALA A 125 2.67 1.48 3.14
CA ALA A 125 3.25 2.80 3.35
C ALA A 125 4.79 2.77 3.38
N ALA A 126 5.39 1.83 4.10
CA ALA A 126 6.84 1.65 4.15
C ALA A 126 7.44 1.40 2.77
N GLN A 127 6.80 0.55 1.97
CA GLN A 127 7.21 0.28 0.58
C GLN A 127 7.05 1.51 -0.32
N SER A 128 5.93 2.23 -0.24
CA SER A 128 5.71 3.44 -1.03
C SER A 128 6.71 4.53 -0.71
N LEU A 129 7.00 4.77 0.58
CA LEU A 129 8.01 5.72 1.01
C LEU A 129 9.42 5.31 0.57
N THR A 130 9.74 4.01 0.62
CA THR A 130 11.04 3.51 0.17
C THR A 130 11.21 3.71 -1.33
N VAL A 131 10.25 3.25 -2.13
CA VAL A 131 10.34 3.31 -3.61
C VAL A 131 10.39 4.76 -4.09
N LEU A 132 9.43 5.59 -3.66
CA LEU A 132 9.36 6.97 -4.12
C LEU A 132 10.42 7.86 -3.47
N GLY A 133 10.76 7.59 -2.21
CA GLY A 133 11.84 8.27 -1.52
C GLY A 133 13.19 8.02 -2.17
N GLN A 134 13.52 6.76 -2.51
CA GLN A 134 14.74 6.42 -3.24
C GLN A 134 14.78 7.08 -4.63
N GLU A 135 13.67 7.06 -5.37
CA GLU A 135 13.61 7.70 -6.68
C GLU A 135 13.94 9.20 -6.62
N TYR A 136 13.46 9.89 -5.58
CA TYR A 136 13.70 11.32 -5.43
C TYR A 136 15.00 11.67 -4.68
N ALA A 137 15.49 10.78 -3.82
CA ALA A 137 16.73 10.96 -3.05
C ALA A 137 17.98 10.55 -3.84
N ASN A 138 17.86 9.76 -4.91
CA ASN A 138 18.95 9.39 -5.82
C ASN A 138 19.44 10.61 -6.62
N THR A 139 20.16 11.49 -5.96
CA THR A 139 20.89 12.61 -6.56
C THR A 139 22.38 12.28 -6.62
N LEU A 140 23.10 12.93 -7.53
CA LEU A 140 24.54 12.75 -7.73
C LEU A 140 25.40 13.08 -6.49
N PHE A 141 24.83 13.69 -5.44
CA PHE A 141 25.55 14.24 -4.29
C PHE A 141 25.29 13.51 -2.96
N GLY A 142 24.54 12.39 -2.98
CA GLY A 142 24.44 11.47 -1.84
C GLY A 142 23.06 11.38 -1.18
N THR A 143 22.96 10.44 -0.24
CA THR A 143 21.73 10.05 0.50
C THR A 143 21.77 10.60 1.93
N GLY A 144 21.92 11.92 2.09
CA GLY A 144 21.94 12.59 3.39
C GLY A 144 20.56 13.10 3.83
N PRO A 145 20.45 13.71 5.03
CA PRO A 145 19.19 14.24 5.58
C PRO A 145 18.45 15.19 4.63
N ASP A 146 19.17 16.11 4.00
CA ASP A 146 18.60 17.08 3.06
C ASP A 146 17.95 16.39 1.85
N ALA A 147 18.53 15.28 1.37
CA ALA A 147 17.98 14.51 0.26
C ALA A 147 16.67 13.80 0.67
N VAL A 148 16.55 13.37 1.93
CA VAL A 148 15.31 12.79 2.46
C VAL A 148 14.22 13.85 2.58
N GLN A 149 14.56 15.02 3.11
CA GLN A 149 13.65 16.14 3.19
C GLN A 149 13.17 16.58 1.79
N ASP A 150 14.08 16.73 0.83
CA ASP A 150 13.73 17.07 -0.55
C ASP A 150 12.84 16.02 -1.22
N ALA A 151 13.11 14.74 -0.98
CA ALA A 151 12.27 13.65 -1.49
C ALA A 151 10.84 13.74 -0.94
N LEU A 152 10.67 13.94 0.37
CA LEU A 152 9.36 14.15 0.98
C LEU A 152 8.71 15.45 0.52
N ARG A 153 9.48 16.51 0.31
CA ARG A 153 8.98 17.79 -0.19
C ARG A 153 8.41 17.64 -1.59
N ARG A 154 9.03 16.84 -2.46
CA ARG A 154 8.46 16.47 -3.78
C ARG A 154 7.15 15.70 -3.63
N LEU A 155 7.06 14.79 -2.67
CA LEU A 155 5.81 14.07 -2.34
C LEU A 155 4.73 14.98 -1.74
N SER A 156 5.10 16.14 -1.16
CA SER A 156 4.15 17.15 -0.66
C SER A 156 3.49 18.01 -1.75
N THR A 157 3.90 17.87 -3.01
CA THR A 157 3.25 18.58 -4.13
C THR A 157 1.94 17.89 -4.52
N GLN A 158 1.04 18.58 -5.24
CA GLN A 158 -0.20 17.95 -5.73
C GLN A 158 0.10 16.68 -6.56
N SER A 159 1.05 16.78 -7.49
CA SER A 159 1.45 15.64 -8.34
C SER A 159 2.17 14.55 -7.53
N GLY A 160 3.06 14.93 -6.62
CA GLY A 160 3.80 13.98 -5.78
C GLY A 160 2.88 13.21 -4.85
N PHE A 161 1.93 13.90 -4.22
CA PHE A 161 0.97 13.29 -3.30
C PHE A 161 -0.02 12.39 -4.05
N ALA A 162 -0.45 12.79 -5.26
CA ALA A 162 -1.27 11.94 -6.11
C ALA A 162 -0.57 10.62 -6.46
N ARG A 163 0.74 10.67 -6.73
CA ARG A 163 1.55 9.48 -6.98
C ARG A 163 1.74 8.62 -5.72
N LEU A 164 2.06 9.24 -4.59
CA LEU A 164 2.17 8.56 -3.29
C LEU A 164 0.89 7.81 -2.97
N THR A 165 -0.25 8.48 -3.13
CA THR A 165 -1.57 7.93 -2.85
C THR A 165 -1.90 6.76 -3.78
N GLN A 166 -1.64 6.89 -5.09
CA GLN A 166 -1.81 5.79 -6.03
C GLN A 166 -0.98 4.56 -5.62
N ASP A 167 0.31 4.74 -5.35
CA ASP A 167 1.20 3.62 -5.01
C ASP A 167 0.78 2.95 -3.69
N PHE A 168 0.47 3.77 -2.67
CA PHE A 168 0.03 3.30 -1.36
C PHE A 168 -1.26 2.48 -1.46
N PHE A 169 -2.33 3.03 -2.05
CA PHE A 169 -3.61 2.32 -2.13
C PHE A 169 -3.56 1.13 -3.10
N GLY A 170 -2.69 1.15 -4.11
CA GLY A 170 -2.44 -0.03 -4.96
C GLY A 170 -1.87 -1.20 -4.18
N ARG A 171 -0.94 -0.92 -3.25
CA ARG A 171 -0.36 -1.92 -2.34
C ARG A 171 -1.32 -2.36 -1.24
N VAL A 172 -2.14 -1.44 -0.72
CA VAL A 172 -3.21 -1.79 0.24
C VAL A 172 -4.22 -2.72 -0.42
N ALA A 173 -4.70 -2.37 -1.62
CA ALA A 173 -5.63 -3.21 -2.36
C ALA A 173 -5.02 -4.59 -2.66
N SER A 174 -3.78 -4.66 -3.17
CA SER A 174 -3.14 -5.94 -3.44
C SER A 174 -2.95 -6.77 -2.17
N GLY A 175 -2.43 -6.18 -1.09
CA GLY A 175 -2.25 -6.86 0.19
C GLY A 175 -3.57 -7.37 0.78
N PHE A 176 -4.64 -6.59 0.66
CA PHE A 176 -5.98 -6.98 1.10
C PHE A 176 -6.53 -8.15 0.29
N LEU A 177 -6.45 -8.09 -1.04
CA LEU A 177 -6.89 -9.18 -1.92
C LEU A 177 -6.08 -10.45 -1.64
N ILE A 178 -4.75 -10.35 -1.54
CA ILE A 178 -3.85 -11.47 -1.24
C ILE A 178 -4.24 -12.11 0.10
N TYR A 179 -4.45 -11.30 1.14
CA TYR A 179 -4.83 -11.78 2.46
C TYR A 179 -6.16 -12.55 2.45
N HIS A 180 -7.19 -11.99 1.80
CA HIS A 180 -8.48 -12.67 1.69
C HIS A 180 -8.39 -13.93 0.83
N LEU A 181 -7.65 -13.86 -0.28
CA LEU A 181 -7.34 -15.03 -1.09
C LEU A 181 -6.68 -16.12 -0.24
N SER A 182 -5.64 -15.80 0.54
CA SER A 182 -4.97 -16.80 1.40
C SER A 182 -5.91 -17.43 2.43
N LYS A 183 -6.87 -16.67 2.98
CA LYS A 183 -7.87 -17.21 3.94
C LYS A 183 -8.86 -18.16 3.27
N GLU A 184 -9.36 -17.79 2.10
CA GLU A 184 -10.29 -18.62 1.31
C GLU A 184 -9.57 -19.77 0.58
N LEU A 185 -8.24 -19.68 0.39
CA LEU A 185 -7.42 -20.62 -0.40
C LEU A 185 -6.64 -21.65 0.42
N SER A 186 -7.00 -21.89 1.69
CA SER A 186 -6.36 -22.88 2.59
C SER A 186 -6.28 -24.33 2.03
N ASN A 187 -6.69 -24.55 0.77
CA ASN A 187 -6.82 -25.82 0.07
C ASN A 187 -6.28 -25.83 -1.38
N HIS A 188 -5.45 -24.89 -1.87
CA HIS A 188 -5.34 -24.71 -3.34
C HIS A 188 -3.97 -24.89 -4.01
N VAL A 189 -2.97 -25.45 -3.32
CA VAL A 189 -1.69 -25.86 -3.93
C VAL A 189 -1.52 -27.38 -3.81
N GLY A 190 -1.26 -28.06 -4.93
CA GLY A 190 -1.06 -29.52 -5.01
C GLY A 190 -1.64 -30.12 -6.31
N PRO A 191 -1.29 -31.38 -6.66
CA PRO A 191 -1.84 -32.03 -7.86
C PRO A 191 -3.38 -32.04 -7.84
N GLY A 192 -4.01 -31.48 -8.89
CA GLY A 192 -5.47 -31.34 -8.98
C GLY A 192 -6.08 -30.17 -8.19
N ARG A 193 -5.26 -29.24 -7.70
CA ARG A 193 -5.68 -27.99 -7.05
C ARG A 193 -5.55 -26.78 -8.01
N ARG A 194 -5.83 -25.55 -7.52
CA ARG A 194 -5.97 -24.33 -8.35
C ARG A 194 -4.67 -23.88 -9.02
N PHE A 195 -3.52 -24.11 -8.39
CA PHE A 195 -2.21 -23.84 -8.97
C PHE A 195 -1.45 -25.16 -9.13
N ALA A 196 -0.95 -25.41 -10.34
CA ALA A 196 -0.17 -26.59 -10.66
C ALA A 196 1.17 -26.60 -9.91
N ASP A 197 1.77 -25.42 -9.70
CA ASP A 197 3.01 -25.23 -8.95
C ASP A 197 3.16 -23.80 -8.36
N VAL A 198 4.29 -23.56 -7.69
CA VAL A 198 4.64 -22.28 -7.04
C VAL A 198 4.90 -21.16 -8.06
N SER A 199 5.33 -21.47 -9.27
CA SER A 199 5.61 -20.48 -10.33
C SER A 199 4.31 -19.88 -10.85
N GLU A 200 3.31 -20.73 -11.13
CA GLU A 200 1.97 -20.28 -11.54
C GLU A 200 1.30 -19.44 -10.45
N HIS A 201 1.49 -19.82 -9.19
CA HIS A 201 1.02 -19.03 -8.05
C HIS A 201 1.67 -17.63 -8.00
N ASN A 202 2.99 -17.54 -8.14
CA ASN A 202 3.71 -16.25 -8.12
C ASN A 202 3.35 -15.36 -9.32
N ALA A 203 3.12 -15.96 -10.50
CA ALA A 203 2.67 -15.23 -11.69
C ALA A 203 1.28 -14.63 -11.47
N PHE A 204 0.36 -15.39 -10.87
CA PHE A 204 -0.98 -14.89 -10.50
C PHE A 204 -0.91 -13.74 -9.49
N LEU A 205 -0.10 -13.85 -8.44
CA LEU A 205 0.09 -12.77 -7.46
C LEU A 205 0.63 -11.50 -8.14
N SER A 206 1.63 -11.65 -9.02
CA SER A 206 2.22 -10.53 -9.75
C SER A 206 1.21 -9.83 -10.68
N ALA A 207 0.37 -10.60 -11.38
CA ALA A 207 -0.70 -10.06 -12.23
C ALA A 207 -1.74 -9.30 -11.40
N MET A 208 -2.15 -9.83 -10.25
CA MET A 208 -3.08 -9.17 -9.35
C MET A 208 -2.52 -7.87 -8.78
N GLU A 209 -1.24 -7.84 -8.38
CA GLU A 209 -0.59 -6.60 -7.96
C GLU A 209 -0.57 -5.55 -9.08
N ALA A 210 -0.28 -5.96 -10.33
CA ALA A 210 -0.33 -5.07 -11.48
C ALA A 210 -1.74 -4.50 -11.69
N HIS A 211 -2.76 -5.34 -11.59
CA HIS A 211 -4.17 -4.95 -11.68
C HIS A 211 -4.54 -3.91 -10.62
N CYS A 212 -4.15 -4.13 -9.36
CA CYS A 212 -4.41 -3.20 -8.26
C CYS A 212 -3.71 -1.85 -8.46
N ARG A 213 -2.48 -1.86 -8.98
CA ARG A 213 -1.73 -0.62 -9.31
C ARG A 213 -2.41 0.17 -10.43
N THR A 214 -2.92 -0.52 -11.45
CA THR A 214 -3.67 0.09 -12.55
C THR A 214 -5.00 0.66 -12.05
N ALA A 215 -5.79 -0.11 -11.30
CA ALA A 215 -7.05 0.36 -10.71
C ALA A 215 -6.85 1.60 -9.84
N SER A 216 -5.78 1.64 -9.04
CA SER A 216 -5.47 2.77 -8.17
C SER A 216 -5.06 4.04 -8.91
N SER A 217 -4.86 3.99 -10.23
CA SER A 217 -4.60 5.19 -11.04
C SER A 217 -5.75 6.20 -11.02
N VAL A 218 -6.99 5.76 -10.78
CA VAL A 218 -8.17 6.63 -10.61
C VAL A 218 -7.97 7.67 -9.50
N LEU A 219 -7.17 7.34 -8.48
CA LEU A 219 -6.90 8.23 -7.36
C LEU A 219 -6.12 9.49 -7.79
N LYS A 220 -5.36 9.43 -8.90
CA LYS A 220 -4.61 10.58 -9.40
C LYS A 220 -5.49 11.77 -9.76
N GLU A 221 -6.74 11.52 -10.12
CA GLU A 221 -7.70 12.55 -10.55
C GLU A 221 -8.05 13.54 -9.43
N PHE A 222 -8.00 13.12 -8.17
CA PHE A 222 -8.47 13.94 -7.04
C PHE A 222 -7.49 14.06 -5.87
N SER A 223 -6.56 13.11 -5.69
CA SER A 223 -5.71 13.03 -4.49
C SER A 223 -4.87 14.29 -4.27
N GLY A 224 -4.23 14.81 -5.33
CA GLY A 224 -3.39 16.00 -5.25
C GLY A 224 -4.19 17.26 -4.86
N THR A 225 -5.34 17.46 -5.50
CA THR A 225 -6.25 18.57 -5.21
C THR A 225 -6.79 18.49 -3.78
N TRP A 226 -7.19 17.30 -3.34
CA TRP A 226 -7.64 17.06 -1.97
C TRP A 226 -6.57 17.44 -0.95
N TYR A 227 -5.33 16.98 -1.14
CA TYR A 227 -4.21 17.25 -0.25
C TYR A 227 -3.92 18.75 -0.14
N SER A 228 -3.76 19.42 -1.29
CA SER A 228 -3.48 20.85 -1.33
C SER A 228 -4.60 21.69 -0.71
N LYS A 229 -5.87 21.35 -1.00
CA LYS A 229 -7.03 22.04 -0.42
C LYS A 229 -7.06 21.92 1.09
N HIS A 230 -6.89 20.71 1.63
CA HIS A 230 -7.04 20.49 3.07
C HIS A 230 -5.85 21.00 3.89
N ASN A 231 -4.65 21.02 3.33
CA ASN A 231 -3.52 21.72 3.96
C ASN A 231 -3.76 23.22 4.08
N PHE A 232 -4.38 23.85 3.07
CA PHE A 232 -4.78 25.26 3.16
C PHE A 232 -5.95 25.48 4.14
N GLN A 233 -6.90 24.55 4.19
CA GLN A 233 -8.13 24.65 5.01
C GLN A 233 -7.97 24.04 6.40
N GLY A 234 -7.02 24.57 7.19
CA GLY A 234 -6.84 24.21 8.59
C GLY A 234 -6.20 22.83 8.82
N GLY A 235 -5.42 22.34 7.86
CA GLY A 235 -4.65 21.10 7.95
C GLY A 235 -5.45 19.82 7.70
N ILE A 236 -4.73 18.73 7.45
CA ILE A 236 -5.30 17.39 7.36
C ILE A 236 -5.41 16.82 8.78
N THR A 237 -6.58 16.29 9.13
CA THR A 237 -6.88 15.69 10.44
C THR A 237 -7.22 14.21 10.28
N PRO A 238 -7.15 13.39 11.35
CA PRO A 238 -7.55 11.99 11.27
C PRO A 238 -8.96 11.79 10.70
N ARG A 239 -9.91 12.67 11.04
CA ARG A 239 -11.27 12.65 10.48
C ARG A 239 -11.31 12.92 8.96
N LYS A 240 -10.51 13.88 8.47
CA LYS A 240 -10.40 14.15 7.03
C LYS A 240 -9.74 12.97 6.32
N SER A 241 -8.71 12.39 6.91
CA SER A 241 -8.04 11.18 6.43
C SER A 241 -8.99 9.99 6.35
N ALA A 242 -9.84 9.77 7.36
CA ALA A 242 -10.85 8.72 7.33
C ALA A 242 -11.86 8.88 6.17
N GLY A 243 -12.30 10.12 5.93
CA GLY A 243 -13.16 10.44 4.78
C GLY A 243 -12.47 10.15 3.44
N PHE A 244 -11.18 10.48 3.33
CA PHE A 244 -10.40 10.20 2.13
C PHE A 244 -10.19 8.71 1.91
N VAL A 245 -9.77 7.96 2.94
CA VAL A 245 -9.54 6.51 2.88
C VAL A 245 -10.79 5.79 2.40
N ARG A 246 -11.96 6.13 2.95
CA ARG A 246 -13.25 5.57 2.51
C ARG A 246 -13.48 5.79 1.03
N HIS A 247 -13.34 7.04 0.57
CA HIS A 247 -13.59 7.38 -0.82
C HIS A 247 -12.55 6.76 -1.77
N ALA A 248 -11.29 6.67 -1.35
CA ALA A 248 -10.23 6.06 -2.13
C ALA A 248 -10.49 4.56 -2.32
N LEU A 249 -10.83 3.83 -1.25
CA LEU A 249 -11.15 2.41 -1.33
C LEU A 249 -12.39 2.14 -2.18
N GLU A 250 -13.43 2.97 -2.08
CA GLU A 250 -14.61 2.90 -2.94
C GLU A 250 -14.21 3.03 -4.42
N LYS A 251 -13.43 4.06 -4.77
CA LYS A 251 -12.99 4.29 -6.15
C LYS A 251 -12.07 3.19 -6.70
N VAL A 252 -11.17 2.67 -5.86
CA VAL A 252 -10.32 1.53 -6.24
C VAL A 252 -11.16 0.28 -6.44
N GLY A 253 -12.14 0.03 -5.57
CA GLY A 253 -13.09 -1.07 -5.71
C GLY A 253 -13.85 -1.01 -7.04
N ASP A 254 -14.45 0.15 -7.35
CA ASP A 254 -15.15 0.39 -8.62
C ASP A 254 -14.22 0.09 -9.82
N ALA A 255 -12.99 0.63 -9.80
CA ALA A 255 -12.02 0.45 -10.87
C ALA A 255 -11.57 -1.00 -11.05
N LEU A 256 -11.40 -1.75 -9.96
CA LEU A 256 -11.05 -3.18 -9.99
C LEU A 256 -12.12 -4.02 -10.67
N THR A 257 -13.40 -3.73 -10.42
CA THR A 257 -14.53 -4.42 -11.07
C THR A 257 -14.60 -4.09 -12.56
N HIS A 258 -14.39 -2.83 -12.95
CA HIS A 258 -14.44 -2.42 -14.36
C HIS A 258 -13.29 -3.00 -15.21
N LEU A 259 -12.07 -3.04 -14.66
CA LEU A 259 -10.93 -3.61 -15.38
C LEU A 259 -11.05 -5.13 -15.51
N GLY A 260 -11.61 -5.84 -14.51
CA GLY A 260 -11.83 -7.29 -14.59
C GLY A 260 -12.80 -7.72 -15.70
N GLY A 261 -13.81 -6.89 -16.02
CA GLY A 261 -14.75 -7.18 -17.10
C GLY A 261 -14.21 -6.89 -18.52
N SER A 262 -13.09 -6.18 -18.63
CA SER A 262 -12.51 -5.78 -19.93
C SER A 262 -11.59 -6.88 -20.50
N ASP A 263 -10.91 -7.62 -19.63
CA ASP A 263 -9.98 -8.70 -19.99
C ASP A 263 -10.68 -10.05 -20.22
N ALA A 264 -12.01 -10.11 -20.07
CA ALA A 264 -12.84 -11.31 -20.24
C ALA A 264 -13.60 -11.36 -21.58
N SER A 265 -13.25 -10.48 -22.54
CA SER A 265 -13.89 -10.35 -23.86
C SER A 265 -12.97 -10.72 -25.02
#